data_AF-A0A930BWI6-F1
#
_entry.id   AF-A0A930BWI6-F1
#
_cell.length_a   1.000
_cell.length_b   1.000
_cell.length_c   1.000
_cell.angle_alpha   90.00
_cell.angle_beta   90.00
_cell.angle_gamma   90.00
#
_symmetry.space_group_name_H-M   'P 1'
#
loop_
_entity.id
_entity.type
_entity.pdbx_description
1 polymer ?
#
loop_
_entity_poly.entity_id
_entity_poly.type
_entity_poly.pdbx_seq_one_letter_code
_entity_poly.pdbx_strand_id
1 'polypeptide(L)' 'MELPPGWRGYGAGDAIEHPATALRQAEIEAIRASLGNADRHAVQQALMPFRHLLPPHLRGLNARIGEER' A
#
# COMPACT_ATOMS: atom_id res chain seq x y z
N MET A 1 0.28 7.96 -2.53
CA MET A 1 1.45 7.19 -2.04
C MET A 1 0.95 6.04 -1.20
N GLU A 2 1.43 4.82 -1.41
CA GLU A 2 0.94 3.63 -0.67
C GLU A 2 1.39 3.60 0.80
N LEU A 3 2.63 4.01 1.06
CA LEU A 3 3.24 4.06 2.40
C LEU A 3 3.94 5.41 2.59
N PRO A 4 3.56 6.24 3.58
CA PRO A 4 4.19 7.53 3.82
C PRO A 4 5.61 7.35 4.40
N PRO A 5 6.49 8.35 4.27
CA PRO A 5 7.84 8.26 4.85
C PRO A 5 7.76 8.05 6.36
N GLY A 6 8.61 7.16 6.89
CA GLY A 6 8.67 6.83 8.31
C GLY A 6 9.99 6.18 8.68
N TRP A 7 10.08 5.62 9.88
CA TRP A 7 11.31 4.96 10.33
C TRP A 7 11.58 3.67 9.56
N ARG A 8 12.84 3.48 9.14
CA ARG A 8 13.26 2.35 8.29
C ARG A 8 13.43 1.00 9.01
N GLY A 9 13.19 0.95 10.32
CA GLY A 9 13.29 -0.28 11.11
C GLY A 9 14.66 -0.56 11.75
N TYR A 10 15.69 0.25 11.50
CA TYR A 10 17.02 0.09 12.09
C TYR A 10 17.82 1.40 12.17
N GLY A 11 18.77 1.44 13.11
CA GLY A 11 19.54 2.63 13.45
C GLY A 11 18.69 3.71 14.12
N ALA A 12 19.30 4.87 14.39
CA ALA A 12 18.57 6.00 14.96
C ALA A 12 17.50 6.53 13.98
N GLY A 13 16.41 7.04 14.56
CA GLY A 13 15.23 7.56 13.85
C GLY A 13 15.45 8.94 13.23
N ASP A 14 16.60 9.15 12.61
CA ASP A 14 17.08 10.47 12.22
C ASP A 14 16.58 10.85 10.83
N ALA A 15 15.29 11.18 10.74
CA ALA A 15 14.68 11.73 9.54
C ALA A 15 13.93 13.03 9.89
N ILE A 16 14.05 14.04 9.01
CA ILE A 16 13.21 15.23 9.10
C ILE A 16 11.82 14.84 8.57
N GLU A 17 10.81 14.89 9.43
CA GLU A 17 9.45 14.55 9.03
C GLU A 17 8.90 15.53 7.99
N HIS A 18 8.25 15.00 6.96
CA HIS A 18 7.52 15.80 6.01
C HIS A 18 6.15 16.18 6.60
N PRO A 19 5.69 17.44 6.50
CA PRO A 19 4.45 17.89 7.16
C PRO A 19 3.20 17.11 6.71
N ALA A 20 3.18 16.59 5.47
CA ALA A 20 2.07 15.79 4.96
C ALA A 20 2.09 14.30 5.38
N THR A 21 3.14 13.82 6.06
CA THR A 21 3.25 12.41 6.48
C THR A 21 2.09 12.01 7.38
N ALA A 22 1.77 12.80 8.40
CA ALA A 22 0.69 12.51 9.34
C ALA A 22 -0.69 12.51 8.65
N LEU A 23 -0.92 13.46 7.74
CA LEU A 23 -2.15 13.53 6.95
C LEU A 23 -2.32 12.25 6.13
N ARG A 24 -1.26 11.85 5.41
CA ARG A 24 -1.32 10.65 4.57
C ARG A 24 -1.50 9.37 5.40
N GLN A 25 -0.89 9.30 6.57
CA GLN A 25 -1.06 8.18 7.49
C GLN A 25 -2.53 8.02 7.90
N ALA A 26 -3.19 9.10 8.30
CA ALA A 26 -4.61 9.09 8.66
C ALA A 26 -5.53 8.70 7.49
N GLU A 27 -5.24 9.18 6.27
CA GLU A 27 -5.97 8.79 5.06
C GLU A 27 -5.88 7.27 4.80
N ILE A 28 -4.67 6.70 4.93
CA ILE A 28 -4.45 5.26 4.72
C ILE A 28 -5.22 4.43 5.73
N GLU A 29 -5.22 4.84 6.99
CA GLU A 29 -5.98 4.18 8.06
C GLU A 29 -7.49 4.23 7.79
N ALA A 30 -8.00 5.38 7.36
CA ALA A 30 -9.41 5.53 6.99
C ALA A 30 -9.81 4.64 5.80
N ILE A 31 -8.97 4.56 4.75
CA ILE A 31 -9.21 3.69 3.58
C ILE A 31 -9.20 2.21 3.99
N ARG A 32 -8.25 1.79 4.84
CA ARG A 32 -8.19 0.40 5.31
C ARG A 32 -9.40 0.05 6.17
N ALA A 33 -9.81 0.96 7.07
CA ALA A 33 -10.98 0.76 7.92
C ALA A 33 -12.28 0.62 7.10
N SER A 34 -12.45 1.40 6.03
CA SER A 34 -13.65 1.33 5.18
C SER A 34 -13.74 0.05 4.34
N LEU A 35 -12.61 -0.58 4.03
CA LEU A 35 -12.53 -1.81 3.23
C LEU A 35 -12.65 -3.10 4.06
N GLY A 36 -12.48 -3.03 5.39
CA GLY A 36 -12.64 -4.17 6.29
C GLY A 36 -11.79 -5.38 5.88
N ASN A 37 -12.47 -6.49 5.56
CA ASN A 37 -11.83 -7.76 5.16
C ASN A 37 -11.61 -7.89 3.64
N ALA A 38 -11.61 -6.78 2.90
CA ALA A 38 -11.30 -6.80 1.47
C ALA A 38 -9.92 -7.43 1.23
N ASP A 39 -9.75 -8.06 0.06
CA ASP A 39 -8.49 -8.66 -0.30
C ASP A 39 -7.37 -7.61 -0.44
N ARG A 40 -6.11 -8.06 -0.31
CA ARG A 40 -4.93 -7.19 -0.40
C ARG A 40 -4.83 -6.42 -1.73
N HIS A 41 -5.38 -6.93 -2.83
CA HIS A 41 -5.36 -6.27 -4.13
C HIS A 41 -6.37 -5.12 -4.21
N ALA A 42 -7.55 -5.29 -3.62
CA ALA A 42 -8.55 -4.24 -3.49
C ALA A 42 -8.03 -3.08 -2.60
N VAL A 43 -7.38 -3.41 -1.48
CA VAL A 43 -6.75 -2.40 -0.62
C VAL A 43 -5.66 -1.63 -1.36
N GLN A 44 -4.74 -2.34 -2.03
CA GLN A 44 -3.67 -1.72 -2.81
C GLN A 44 -4.22 -0.77 -3.88
N GLN A 45 -5.25 -1.20 -4.62
CA GLN A 45 -5.89 -0.40 -5.66
C GLN A 45 -6.52 0.89 -5.12
N ALA A 46 -7.10 0.84 -3.92
CA ALA A 46 -7.67 2.03 -3.26
C ALA A 46 -6.60 2.99 -2.73
N LEU A 47 -5.46 2.47 -2.27
CA LEU A 47 -4.37 3.29 -1.72
C LEU A 47 -3.55 3.99 -2.81
N MET A 48 -3.17 3.26 -3.86
CA MET A 48 -2.30 3.75 -4.92
C MET A 48 -2.44 2.91 -6.20
N PRO A 49 -3.37 3.24 -7.12
CA PRO A 49 -3.61 2.43 -8.30
C PRO A 49 -2.41 2.49 -9.27
N PHE A 50 -1.83 1.33 -9.60
CA PHE A 50 -0.71 1.25 -10.55
C PHE A 50 -0.92 0.26 -11.71
N ARG A 51 -1.92 -0.63 -11.63
CA ARG A 51 -2.09 -1.70 -12.65
C ARG A 51 -2.28 -1.18 -14.07
N HIS A 52 -2.86 0.01 -14.22
CA HIS A 52 -3.04 0.67 -15.52
C HIS A 52 -1.70 1.12 -16.14
N LEU A 53 -0.66 1.33 -15.34
CA LEU A 53 0.70 1.67 -15.78
C LEU A 53 1.48 0.41 -16.22
N LEU A 54 1.00 -0.79 -15.89
CA LEU A 54 1.61 -2.03 -16.33
C LEU A 54 1.21 -2.35 -17.79
N PRO A 55 2.14 -2.88 -18.59
CA PRO A 55 1.82 -3.51 -19.87
C PRO A 55 0.73 -4.58 -19.70
N PRO A 56 -0.21 -4.74 -20.66
CA PRO A 56 -1.34 -5.65 -20.52
C PRO A 56 -0.95 -7.09 -20.15
N HIS A 57 0.16 -7.60 -20.70
CA HIS A 57 0.63 -8.96 -20.45
C HIS A 57 1.20 -9.19 -19.03
N LEU A 58 1.44 -8.14 -18.24
CA LEU A 58 1.96 -8.20 -16.87
C LEU A 58 0.89 -7.92 -15.79
N ARG A 59 -0.39 -7.76 -16.15
CA ARG A 59 -1.45 -7.39 -15.20
C ARG A 59 -2.00 -8.57 -14.37
N GLY A 60 -1.66 -9.80 -14.77
CA GLY A 60 -2.08 -11.04 -14.09
C GLY A 60 -1.58 -11.13 -12.64
N LEU A 61 -2.21 -12.00 -11.85
CA LEU A 61 -1.75 -12.29 -10.50
C LEU A 61 -0.63 -13.33 -10.52
N ASN A 62 0.34 -13.17 -9.63
CA ASN A 62 1.37 -14.18 -9.40
C ASN A 62 0.75 -15.35 -8.63
N ALA A 63 0.75 -16.54 -9.22
CA ALA A 63 0.33 -17.75 -8.54
C ALA A 63 1.27 -18.05 -7.35
N ARG A 64 0.69 -18.54 -6.25
CA ARG A 64 1.43 -18.98 -5.07
C ARG A 64 0.95 -20.35 -4.65
N ILE A 65 1.88 -21.19 -4.19
CA ILE A 65 1.57 -22.49 -3.60
C ILE A 65 0.67 -22.25 -2.37
N GLY A 66 -0.46 -22.96 -2.30
CA GLY A 66 -1.44 -22.80 -1.23
C GLY A 66 -2.49 -21.70 -1.46
N GLU A 67 -2.44 -20.96 -2.58
CA GLU A 67 -3.52 -20.05 -3.02
C GLU A 67 -4.39 -20.71 -4.13
N GLU A 68 -4.30 -22.03 -4.28
CA GLU A 68 -5.15 -22.83 -5.19
C GLU A 68 -6.59 -22.82 -4.67
N ARG A 69 -7.54 -22.51 -5.55
CA ARG A 69 -8.98 -22.44 -5.24
C ARG A 69 -9.61 -23.82 -5.10
#